data_AF-A0A961HPQ9-F1
#
_entry.id   AF-A0A961HPQ9-F1
#
_cell.length_a   1.000
_cell.length_b   1.000
_cell.length_c   1.000
_cell.angle_alpha   90.00
_cell.angle_beta   90.00
_cell.angle_gamma   90.00
#
_symmetry.space_group_name_H-M   'P 1'
#
loop_
_entity.id
_entity.type
_entity.pdbx_description
1 polymer ?
#
loop_
_entity_poly.entity_id
_entity_poly.type
_entity_poly.pdbx_seq_one_letter_code
_entity_poly.pdbx_strand_id
1 'polypeptide(L)'
;FTAADTQWLVLTLELWPRTDVLDWAEKVVSGHPEHNVIIQTHHYLDRDGTVSTSNGGYGKTPPSVLYDRIVSKYANVKLVFSGHVGKFAKRTDTVNGNTVVSYLGNDLGGEFNPVRILTVNPVTGKVTGRLHDPLHNTVLTAYNTSDTIKIVR
;
A
#
# COMPACT_ATOMS: atom_id res chain seq x y z
N PHE A 1 6.46 -9.00 12.15
CA PHE A 1 5.55 -9.82 12.99
C PHE A 1 5.27 -11.12 12.27
N THR A 2 4.84 -12.16 13.00
CA THR A 2 4.47 -13.45 12.42
C THR A 2 2.96 -13.63 12.52
N ALA A 3 2.33 -14.12 11.46
CA ALA A 3 0.91 -14.48 11.47
C ALA A 3 0.69 -15.67 10.53
N ALA A 4 -0.03 -16.69 11.01
CA ALA A 4 -0.36 -17.89 10.23
C ALA A 4 0.86 -18.47 9.48
N ASP A 5 1.95 -18.68 10.22
CA ASP A 5 3.23 -19.24 9.75
C ASP A 5 3.87 -18.47 8.59
N THR A 6 3.62 -17.16 8.53
CA THR A 6 4.24 -16.26 7.54
C THR A 6 4.86 -15.05 8.23
N GLN A 7 6.04 -14.65 7.73
CA GLN A 7 6.74 -13.47 8.22
C GLN A 7 6.24 -12.22 7.50
N TRP A 8 6.00 -11.16 8.28
CA TRP A 8 5.53 -9.86 7.80
C TRP A 8 6.43 -8.75 8.30
N LEU A 9 6.65 -7.75 7.46
CA LEU A 9 7.37 -6.54 7.81
C LEU A 9 6.52 -5.33 7.41
N VAL A 10 6.30 -4.41 8.35
CA VAL A 10 5.61 -3.14 8.07
C VAL A 10 6.65 -2.04 8.06
N LEU A 11 6.70 -1.30 6.95
CA LEU A 11 7.60 -0.18 6.75
C LEU A 11 6.78 1.10 6.57
N THR A 12 6.73 1.92 7.62
CA THR A 12 6.14 3.25 7.57
C THR A 12 7.19 4.26 7.17
N LEU A 13 6.93 4.99 6.08
CA LEU A 13 7.81 6.01 5.53
C LEU A 13 7.18 7.39 5.70
N GLU A 14 8.04 8.41 5.76
CA GLU A 14 7.61 9.81 5.75
C GLU A 14 6.87 10.16 4.45
N LEU A 15 6.21 11.33 4.44
CA LEU A 15 5.66 11.90 3.21
C LEU A 15 6.80 12.27 2.25
N TRP A 16 6.74 11.77 1.01
CA TRP A 16 7.72 12.04 -0.04
C TRP A 16 9.17 11.81 0.41
N PRO A 17 9.51 10.54 0.72
CA PRO A 17 10.74 10.20 1.44
C PRO A 17 11.99 10.81 0.82
N ARG A 18 12.87 11.31 1.67
CA ARG A 18 14.21 11.72 1.26
C ARG A 18 14.99 10.54 0.69
N THR A 19 15.98 10.85 -0.13
CA THR A 19 16.81 9.83 -0.78
C THR A 19 17.51 8.92 0.23
N ASP A 20 18.02 9.47 1.34
CA ASP A 20 18.66 8.68 2.42
C ASP A 20 17.69 7.70 3.08
N VAL A 21 16.43 8.12 3.29
CA VAL A 21 15.35 7.25 3.78
C VAL A 21 15.01 6.17 2.75
N LEU A 22 14.97 6.48 1.46
CA LEU A 22 14.79 5.48 0.41
C LEU A 22 15.94 4.49 0.34
N ASP A 23 17.19 4.95 0.50
CA ASP A 23 18.37 4.09 0.52
C ASP A 23 18.34 3.13 1.71
N TRP A 24 17.93 3.62 2.88
CA TRP A 24 17.71 2.79 4.06
C TRP A 24 16.55 1.81 3.86
N ALA A 25 15.42 2.27 3.34
CA ALA A 25 14.26 1.44 3.07
C ALA A 25 14.59 0.31 2.08
N GLU A 26 15.35 0.61 1.03
CA GLU A 26 15.82 -0.38 0.06
C GLU A 26 16.66 -1.47 0.75
N LYS A 27 17.59 -1.09 1.65
CA LYS A 27 18.38 -2.05 2.43
C LYS A 27 17.51 -2.91 3.35
N VAL A 28 16.52 -2.31 4.03
CA VAL A 28 15.58 -3.05 4.87
C VAL A 28 14.80 -4.07 4.03
N VAL A 29 14.19 -3.64 2.93
CA VAL A 29 13.40 -4.53 2.07
C VAL A 29 14.26 -5.64 1.47
N SER A 30 15.45 -5.32 0.95
CA SER A 30 16.36 -6.31 0.36
C SER A 30 16.95 -7.28 1.38
N GLY A 31 17.15 -6.83 2.62
CA GLY A 31 17.70 -7.65 3.71
C GLY A 31 16.70 -8.61 4.34
N HIS A 32 15.41 -8.51 3.99
CA HIS A 32 14.34 -9.35 4.53
C HIS A 32 13.58 -10.09 3.41
N PRO A 33 14.27 -10.88 2.56
CA PRO A 33 13.65 -11.50 1.38
C PRO A 33 12.50 -12.46 1.73
N GLU A 34 12.53 -13.08 2.92
CA GLU A 34 11.51 -14.01 3.41
C GLU A 34 10.31 -13.32 4.10
N HIS A 35 10.30 -11.98 4.19
CA HIS A 35 9.20 -11.23 4.81
C HIS A 35 8.25 -10.67 3.75
N ASN A 36 6.95 -10.83 3.95
CA ASN A 36 5.93 -10.13 3.18
C ASN A 36 5.87 -8.67 3.64
N VAL A 37 6.39 -7.76 2.81
CA VAL A 37 6.52 -6.34 3.14
C VAL A 37 5.23 -5.58 2.84
N ILE A 38 4.79 -4.81 3.82
CA ILE A 38 3.72 -3.82 3.74
C ILE A 38 4.35 -2.45 3.88
N ILE A 39 4.15 -1.57 2.90
CA ILE A 39 4.63 -0.19 2.94
C ILE A 39 3.47 0.75 3.25
N GLN A 40 3.68 1.74 4.11
CA GLN A 40 2.73 2.80 4.37
C GLN A 40 3.43 4.15 4.27
N THR A 41 2.87 5.08 3.50
CA THR A 41 3.32 6.48 3.42
C THR A 41 2.10 7.40 3.34
N HIS A 42 2.27 8.70 3.55
CA HIS A 42 1.14 9.63 3.54
C HIS A 42 0.56 9.83 2.13
N HIS A 43 1.39 9.97 1.10
CA HIS A 43 0.95 10.15 -0.29
C HIS A 43 1.67 9.17 -1.22
N TYR A 44 0.91 8.46 -2.06
CA TYR A 44 1.46 7.55 -3.06
C TYR A 44 0.63 7.53 -4.34
N LEU A 45 -0.68 7.23 -4.25
CA LEU A 45 -1.58 7.25 -5.39
C LEU A 45 -2.32 8.58 -5.53
N ASP A 46 -2.59 8.99 -6.77
CA ASP A 46 -3.47 10.09 -7.14
C ASP A 46 -4.96 9.67 -7.22
N ARG A 47 -5.87 10.63 -7.48
CA ARG A 47 -7.34 10.44 -7.47
C ARG A 47 -7.85 9.39 -8.45
N ASP A 48 -7.07 9.11 -9.49
CA ASP A 48 -7.35 8.13 -10.53
C ASP A 48 -6.70 6.77 -10.25
N GLY A 49 -5.96 6.64 -9.15
CA GLY A 49 -5.24 5.42 -8.78
C GLY A 49 -3.88 5.27 -9.47
N THR A 50 -3.39 6.28 -10.19
CA THR A 50 -2.02 6.28 -10.71
C THR A 50 -1.00 6.56 -9.61
N VAL A 51 0.24 6.07 -9.76
CA VAL A 51 1.33 6.45 -8.84
C VAL A 51 1.72 7.89 -9.12
N SER A 52 1.71 8.73 -8.08
CA SER A 52 1.94 10.15 -8.26
C SER A 52 3.38 10.44 -8.70
N THR A 53 3.52 11.33 -9.68
CA THR A 53 4.81 11.88 -10.12
C THR A 53 5.11 13.22 -9.45
N SER A 54 4.26 13.68 -8.53
CA SER A 54 4.41 14.94 -7.80
C SER A 54 4.91 14.72 -6.38
N ASN A 55 5.87 15.54 -5.96
CA ASN A 55 6.33 15.68 -4.59
C ASN A 55 5.63 16.85 -3.85
N GLY A 56 4.49 17.32 -4.38
CA GLY A 56 3.76 18.47 -3.84
C GLY A 56 4.47 19.82 -3.99
N GLY A 57 5.59 19.89 -4.73
CA GLY A 57 6.36 21.12 -4.93
C GLY A 57 7.34 21.46 -3.80
N TYR A 58 7.32 20.72 -2.69
CA TYR A 58 8.22 20.93 -1.55
C TYR A 58 8.81 19.64 -0.97
N GLY A 59 8.28 18.47 -1.35
CA GLY A 59 8.83 17.17 -1.00
C GLY A 59 10.14 16.88 -1.72
N LYS A 60 10.88 15.86 -1.24
CA LYS A 60 12.22 15.56 -1.77
C LYS A 60 12.21 14.63 -2.97
N THR A 61 11.37 13.59 -2.93
CA THR A 61 11.19 12.68 -4.07
C THR A 61 9.70 12.45 -4.32
N PRO A 62 9.25 12.39 -5.59
CA PRO A 62 7.87 12.03 -5.88
C PRO A 62 7.65 10.53 -5.60
N PRO A 63 6.41 10.10 -5.32
CA PRO A 63 6.07 8.69 -5.08
C PRO A 63 6.51 7.72 -6.18
N SER A 64 6.60 8.18 -7.43
CA SER A 64 7.15 7.39 -8.54
C SER A 64 8.57 6.86 -8.28
N VAL A 65 9.42 7.62 -7.57
CA VAL A 65 10.77 7.17 -7.21
C VAL A 65 10.72 6.01 -6.21
N LEU A 66 9.81 6.04 -5.24
CA LEU A 66 9.57 4.90 -4.33
C LEU A 66 9.09 3.68 -5.11
N TYR A 67 8.21 3.87 -6.10
CA TYR A 67 7.73 2.79 -6.94
C TYR A 67 8.84 2.13 -7.76
N ASP A 68 9.63 2.94 -8.48
CA ASP A 68 10.68 2.45 -9.37
C ASP A 68 11.81 1.76 -8.59
N ARG A 69 12.19 2.32 -7.43
CA ARG A 69 13.31 1.81 -6.65
C ARG A 69 12.97 0.60 -5.80
N ILE A 70 11.76 0.55 -5.25
CA ILE A 70 11.42 -0.42 -4.20
C ILE A 70 10.19 -1.26 -4.60
N VAL A 71 9.04 -0.61 -4.82
CA VAL A 71 7.76 -1.33 -4.95
C VAL A 71 7.75 -2.27 -6.16
N SER A 72 8.21 -1.81 -7.32
CA SER A 72 8.24 -2.60 -8.55
C SER A 72 9.41 -3.59 -8.60
N LYS A 73 10.46 -3.35 -7.82
CA LYS A 73 11.74 -4.07 -7.88
C LYS A 73 11.79 -5.30 -6.97
N TYR A 74 11.23 -5.22 -5.77
CA TYR A 74 11.36 -6.28 -4.77
C TYR A 74 10.11 -7.14 -4.66
N ALA A 75 10.26 -8.42 -5.03
CA ALA A 75 9.16 -9.38 -5.06
C ALA A 75 8.53 -9.65 -3.69
N ASN A 76 9.18 -9.28 -2.59
CA ASN A 76 8.67 -9.45 -1.24
C ASN A 76 7.77 -8.28 -0.79
N VAL A 77 7.67 -7.18 -1.55
CA VAL A 77 6.67 -6.11 -1.35
C VAL A 77 5.30 -6.58 -1.82
N LYS A 78 4.28 -6.47 -0.98
CA LYS A 78 2.93 -7.00 -1.25
C LYS A 78 1.86 -5.94 -1.28
N LEU A 79 1.91 -5.02 -0.32
CA LEU A 79 0.86 -4.03 -0.10
C LEU A 79 1.47 -2.65 0.09
N VAL A 80 0.84 -1.62 -0.48
CA VAL A 80 1.19 -0.21 -0.24
C VAL A 80 -0.05 0.57 0.17
N PHE A 81 0.06 1.36 1.24
CA PHE A 81 -1.04 2.17 1.76
C PHE A 81 -0.71 3.65 1.73
N SER A 82 -1.68 4.45 1.28
CA SER A 82 -1.57 5.90 1.24
C SER A 82 -2.90 6.62 1.46
N GLY A 83 -2.79 7.93 1.72
CA GLY A 83 -3.88 8.87 1.83
C GLY A 83 -3.58 10.13 1.02
N HIS A 84 -3.58 11.29 1.69
CA HIS A 84 -3.36 12.63 1.16
C HIS A 84 -4.45 13.17 0.22
N VAL A 85 -4.84 12.38 -0.78
CA VAL A 85 -5.53 12.89 -1.97
C VAL A 85 -7.04 13.05 -1.79
N GLY A 86 -7.63 12.42 -0.77
CA GLY A 86 -9.02 12.63 -0.40
C GLY A 86 -9.99 11.83 -1.26
N LYS A 87 -9.70 10.53 -1.44
CA LYS A 87 -10.54 9.61 -2.22
C LYS A 87 -10.27 8.16 -1.81
N PHE A 88 -11.06 7.25 -2.37
CA PHE A 88 -10.72 5.82 -2.44
C PHE A 88 -10.29 5.45 -3.85
N ALA A 89 -9.13 4.82 -3.95
CA ALA A 89 -8.65 4.20 -5.17
C ALA A 89 -7.84 2.94 -4.84
N LYS A 90 -7.70 2.08 -5.83
CA LYS A 90 -6.89 0.87 -5.75
C LYS A 90 -6.12 0.73 -7.05
N ARG A 91 -4.85 0.33 -6.93
CA ARG A 91 -4.00 -0.05 -8.04
C ARG A 91 -3.43 -1.44 -7.81
N THR A 92 -3.37 -2.24 -8.87
CA THR A 92 -2.69 -3.53 -8.84
C THR A 92 -1.64 -3.52 -9.94
N ASP A 93 -0.38 -3.73 -9.57
CA ASP A 93 0.74 -3.82 -10.49
C ASP A 93 1.26 -5.26 -10.50
N THR A 94 1.54 -5.80 -11.70
CA THR A 94 2.26 -7.06 -11.87
C THR A 94 3.51 -6.81 -12.71
N VAL A 95 4.69 -6.87 -12.07
CA VAL A 95 5.99 -6.61 -12.71
C VAL A 95 6.89 -7.81 -12.48
N ASN A 96 7.36 -8.46 -13.54
CA ASN A 96 8.24 -9.64 -13.44
C ASN A 96 7.70 -10.76 -12.52
N GLY A 97 6.38 -10.95 -12.48
CA GLY A 97 5.73 -11.92 -11.59
C GLY A 97 5.57 -11.48 -10.13
N ASN A 98 5.99 -10.25 -9.79
CA ASN A 98 5.67 -9.59 -8.52
C ASN A 98 4.33 -8.87 -8.63
N THR A 99 3.35 -9.28 -7.82
CA THR A 99 2.05 -8.58 -7.73
C THR A 99 2.00 -7.76 -6.44
N VAL A 100 1.78 -6.45 -6.60
CA VAL A 100 1.60 -5.51 -5.50
C VAL A 100 0.22 -4.87 -5.58
N VAL A 101 -0.48 -4.77 -4.45
CA VAL A 101 -1.75 -4.05 -4.35
C VAL A 101 -1.56 -2.78 -3.54
N SER A 102 -1.84 -1.64 -4.17
CA SER A 102 -1.73 -0.32 -3.56
C SER A 102 -3.12 0.25 -3.30
N TYR A 103 -3.33 0.77 -2.10
CA TYR A 103 -4.59 1.35 -1.66
C TYR A 103 -4.42 2.83 -1.32
N LEU A 104 -5.33 3.64 -1.87
CA LEU A 104 -5.60 5.00 -1.42
C LEU A 104 -6.84 4.97 -0.52
N GLY A 105 -6.70 5.43 0.72
CA GLY A 105 -7.77 5.43 1.70
C GLY A 105 -7.70 6.63 2.64
N ASN A 106 -8.33 7.73 2.24
CA ASN A 106 -8.51 8.89 3.10
C ASN A 106 -9.60 9.85 2.58
N ASP A 107 -10.76 9.36 2.14
CA ASP A 107 -11.79 10.27 1.62
C ASP A 107 -12.09 11.42 2.60
N LEU A 108 -11.96 12.66 2.11
CA LEU A 108 -12.08 13.90 2.89
C LEU A 108 -13.45 14.55 2.70
N GLY A 109 -14.37 13.89 1.97
CA GLY A 109 -15.70 14.40 1.67
C GLY A 109 -16.83 13.60 2.34
N GLY A 110 -17.92 14.31 2.65
CA GLY A 110 -19.19 13.73 3.08
C GLY A 110 -19.37 13.58 4.59
N GLU A 111 -20.49 12.97 4.98
CA GLU A 111 -20.85 12.71 6.39
C GLU A 111 -20.21 11.42 6.95
N PHE A 112 -19.47 10.67 6.13
CA PHE A 112 -18.92 9.36 6.51
C PHE A 112 -17.51 9.48 7.12
N ASN A 113 -17.14 8.55 8.01
CA ASN A 113 -15.77 8.40 8.52
C ASN A 113 -15.21 6.98 8.26
N PRO A 114 -15.14 6.55 6.99
CA PRO A 114 -14.90 5.15 6.66
C PRO A 114 -13.46 4.67 6.95
N VAL A 115 -13.37 3.47 7.51
CA VAL A 115 -12.14 2.71 7.73
C VAL A 115 -12.07 1.54 6.74
N ARG A 116 -10.92 1.36 6.08
CA ARG A 116 -10.67 0.17 5.25
C ARG A 116 -10.17 -0.98 6.10
N ILE A 117 -10.88 -2.10 6.06
CA ILE A 117 -10.49 -3.36 6.67
C ILE A 117 -10.08 -4.32 5.55
N LEU A 118 -8.84 -4.82 5.61
CA LEU A 118 -8.36 -5.86 4.72
C LEU A 118 -8.25 -7.20 5.44
N THR A 119 -8.61 -8.27 4.74
CA THR A 119 -8.38 -9.66 5.15
C THR A 119 -7.44 -10.31 4.15
N VAL A 120 -6.34 -10.87 4.64
CA VAL A 120 -5.39 -11.62 3.81
C VAL A 120 -5.47 -13.10 4.17
N ASN A 121 -5.67 -13.94 3.16
CA ASN A 121 -5.53 -15.39 3.29
C ASN A 121 -4.08 -15.77 2.93
N PRO A 122 -3.25 -16.21 3.89
CA PRO A 122 -1.84 -16.50 3.65
C PRO A 122 -1.62 -17.83 2.93
N VAL A 123 -2.66 -18.68 2.80
CA VAL A 123 -2.63 -19.94 2.06
C VAL A 123 -2.83 -19.70 0.57
N THR A 124 -3.87 -18.95 0.23
CA THR A 124 -4.24 -18.69 -1.18
C THR A 124 -3.67 -17.38 -1.73
N GLY A 125 -3.16 -16.50 -0.86
CA GLY A 125 -2.72 -15.16 -1.22
C GLY A 125 -3.86 -14.19 -1.50
N LYS A 126 -5.12 -14.59 -1.27
CA LYS A 126 -6.28 -13.73 -1.52
C LYS A 126 -6.33 -12.57 -0.53
N VAL A 127 -6.49 -11.35 -1.04
CA VAL A 127 -6.65 -10.11 -0.28
C VAL A 127 -8.04 -9.56 -0.57
N THR A 128 -8.90 -9.48 0.44
CA THR A 128 -10.21 -8.83 0.32
C THR A 128 -10.25 -7.58 1.16
N GLY A 129 -10.92 -6.55 0.67
CA GLY A 129 -11.05 -5.27 1.37
C GLY A 129 -12.48 -4.79 1.41
N ARG A 130 -12.88 -4.23 2.56
CA ARG A 130 -14.17 -3.57 2.77
C ARG A 130 -13.98 -2.20 3.40
N LEU A 131 -14.83 -1.24 3.06
CA LEU A 131 -14.92 0.03 3.76
C LEU A 131 -16.09 -0.03 4.74
N HIS A 132 -15.79 0.18 6.02
CA HIS A 132 -16.78 0.27 7.08
C HIS A 132 -16.84 1.71 7.56
N ASP A 133 -18.01 2.34 7.51
CA ASP A 133 -18.25 3.60 8.16
C ASP A 133 -18.79 3.33 9.59
N PRO A 134 -17.99 3.55 10.63
CA PRO A 134 -18.37 3.30 12.00
C PRO A 134 -19.40 4.33 12.51
N LEU A 135 -19.48 5.53 11.91
CA LEU A 135 -20.40 6.56 12.37
C LEU A 135 -21.86 6.15 12.14
N HIS A 136 -22.15 5.58 10.96
CA HIS A 136 -23.48 5.10 10.61
C HIS A 136 -23.63 3.58 10.74
N ASN A 137 -22.56 2.88 11.17
CA ASN A 137 -22.49 1.42 11.22
C ASN A 137 -22.86 0.75 9.87
N THR A 138 -22.33 1.29 8.77
CA THR A 138 -22.62 0.78 7.41
C THR A 138 -21.36 0.27 6.71
N VAL A 139 -21.56 -0.55 5.68
CA VAL A 139 -20.47 -0.99 4.78
C VAL A 139 -20.69 -0.35 3.43
N LEU A 140 -19.67 0.37 2.94
CA LEU A 140 -19.69 1.02 1.63
C LEU A 140 -19.26 0.01 0.56
N THR A 141 -20.18 -0.87 0.16
CA THR A 141 -19.91 -2.03 -0.71
C THR A 141 -19.38 -1.66 -2.10
N ALA A 142 -19.67 -0.45 -2.59
CA ALA A 142 -19.13 0.08 -3.84
C ALA A 142 -17.59 0.13 -3.88
N TYR A 143 -16.94 0.11 -2.72
CA TYR A 143 -15.47 0.18 -2.58
C TYR A 143 -14.84 -1.14 -2.11
N ASN A 144 -15.60 -2.24 -2.15
CA ASN A 144 -15.08 -3.56 -1.87
C ASN A 144 -14.02 -3.95 -2.92
N THR A 145 -12.99 -4.66 -2.48
CA THR A 145 -11.88 -5.08 -3.32
C THR A 145 -11.59 -6.56 -3.12
N SER A 146 -11.09 -7.22 -4.16
CA SER A 146 -10.63 -8.61 -4.12
C SER A 146 -9.46 -8.75 -5.09
N ASP A 147 -8.30 -9.11 -4.56
CA ASP A 147 -7.05 -9.25 -5.29
C ASP A 147 -6.32 -10.52 -4.82
N THR A 148 -5.26 -10.91 -5.52
CA THR A 148 -4.42 -12.04 -5.15
C THR A 148 -2.95 -11.64 -5.24
N ILE A 149 -2.22 -11.84 -4.15
CA ILE A 149 -0.76 -11.66 -4.06
C ILE A 149 -0.09 -13.02 -3.92
N LYS A 150 1.19 -13.12 -4.31
CA LYS A 150 2.01 -14.30 -4.01
C LYS A 150 2.65 -14.13 -2.64
N ILE A 151 2.28 -14.96 -1.66
CA ILE A 151 2.88 -14.94 -0.32
C ILE A 151 4.27 -15.57 -0.36
N VAL A 152 5.23 -14.93 0.30
CA VAL A 152 6.56 -15.50 0.59
C VAL A 152 6.47 -16.27 1.90
N ARG A 153 7.11 -17.43 1.96
CA ARG A 153 7.23 -18.27 3.16
C ARG A 153 8.68 -18.58 3.41
#